data_AF-A0A382D3N6-F1
#
_entry.id   AF-A0A382D3N6-F1
#
_cell.length_a   1.000
_cell.length_b   1.000
_cell.length_c   1.000
_cell.angle_alpha   90.00
_cell.angle_beta   90.00
_cell.angle_gamma   90.00
#
_symmetry.space_group_name_H-M   'P 1'
#
loop_
_entity.id
_entity.type
_entity.pdbx_description
1 polymer ?
#
loop_
_entity_poly.entity_id
_entity_poly.type
_entity_poly.pdbx_seq_one_letter_code
_entity_poly.pdbx_strand_id
1 'polypeptide(L)' 'MTIDELASKLIELKEENMRIRCNTVLQTDSDVHQMKKTRRDIARVKTVIHEKNRAAQTENA' A
#
# COMPACT_ATOMS: atom_id res chain seq x y z
N MET A 1 9.98 8.55 -6.63
CA MET A 1 9.67 7.15 -6.31
C MET A 1 9.93 6.27 -7.52
N THR A 2 11.00 5.49 -7.45
CA THR A 2 11.27 4.37 -8.38
C THR A 2 10.25 3.25 -8.16
N ILE A 3 10.19 2.28 -9.07
CA ILE A 3 9.31 1.10 -8.89
C ILE A 3 9.73 0.32 -7.64
N ASP A 4 11.03 0.21 -7.37
CA ASP A 4 11.56 -0.48 -6.19
C ASP A 4 11.18 0.23 -4.89
N GLU A 5 11.25 1.56 -4.86
CA GLU A 5 10.79 2.36 -3.71
C GLU A 5 9.28 2.20 -3.47
N LEU A 6 8.48 2.10 -4.53
CA LEU A 6 7.03 1.83 -4.43
C LEU A 6 6.76 0.40 -3.93
N ALA A 7 7.55 -0.58 -4.35
CA ALA A 7 7.45 -1.95 -3.90
C ALA A 7 7.78 -2.08 -2.40
N SER A 8 8.88 -1.45 -1.96
CA SER A 8 9.24 -1.36 -0.54
C SER A 8 8.13 -0.68 0.27
N LYS A 9 7.59 0.45 -0.24
CA LYS A 9 6.49 1.14 0.45
C LYS A 9 5.22 0.28 0.56
N LEU A 10 4.94 -0.53 -0.44
CA LEU A 10 3.81 -1.46 -0.42
C LEU A 10 3.97 -2.54 0.66
N ILE A 11 5.20 -3.00 0.93
CA ILE A 11 5.49 -3.96 2.00
C ILE A 11 5.20 -3.32 3.36
N GLU A 12 5.76 -2.15 3.63
CA GLU A 12 5.53 -1.40 4.88
C GLU A 12 4.03 -1.17 5.15
N LEU A 13 3.28 -0.76 4.12
CA LEU A 13 1.84 -0.50 4.26
C LEU A 13 1.04 -1.78 4.56
N LYS A 14 1.48 -2.95 4.03
CA LYS A 14 0.85 -4.24 4.33
C LYS A 14 1.14 -4.67 5.76
N GLU A 15 2.37 -4.49 6.23
CA GLU A 15 2.76 -4.78 7.61
C GLU A 15 1.97 -3.92 8.60
N GLU A 16 1.85 -2.62 8.34
CA GLU A 16 1.04 -1.71 9.15
C GLU A 16 -0.44 -2.11 9.13
N ASN A 17 -0.98 -2.51 7.97
CA ASN A 17 -2.35 -3.00 7.91
C ASN A 17 -2.55 -4.26 8.75
N MET A 18 -1.57 -5.18 8.75
CA MET A 18 -1.62 -6.38 9.57
C MET A 18 -1.56 -6.02 11.06
N ARG A 19 -0.68 -5.10 11.46
CA ARG A 19 -0.58 -4.59 12.83
C ARG A 19 -1.91 -4.02 13.32
N ILE A 20 -2.54 -3.16 12.52
CA ILE A 20 -3.84 -2.57 12.86
C ILE A 20 -4.93 -3.64 13.00
N ARG A 21 -4.94 -4.66 12.12
CA ARG A 21 -5.89 -5.78 12.22
C ARG A 21 -5.70 -6.57 13.51
N CYS A 22 -4.46 -6.87 13.88
CA CYS A 22 -4.15 -7.55 15.14
C CYS A 22 -4.61 -6.72 16.35
N ASN A 23 -4.29 -5.42 16.39
CA ASN A 23 -4.72 -4.53 17.48
C ASN A 23 -6.24 -4.45 17.59
N THR A 24 -6.95 -4.43 16.45
CA THR A 24 -8.42 -4.43 16.40
C THR A 24 -9.00 -5.70 17.03
N VAL A 25 -8.40 -6.86 16.77
CA VAL A 25 -8.83 -8.14 17.35
C VAL A 25 -8.52 -8.20 18.85
N LEU A 26 -7.36 -7.68 19.26
CA LEU A 26 -6.92 -7.64 20.66
C LEU A 26 -7.64 -6.57 21.50
N GLN A 27 -8.53 -5.76 20.90
CA GLN A 27 -9.25 -4.66 21.55
C GLN A 27 -8.35 -3.60 22.20
N THR A 28 -7.09 -3.50 21.75
CA THR A 28 -6.16 -2.46 22.18
C THR A 28 -6.28 -1.30 21.19
N ASP A 29 -6.87 -0.18 21.61
CA ASP A 29 -7.01 1.10 20.87
C ASP A 29 -7.00 0.95 19.34
N SER A 30 -8.12 0.46 18.79
CA SER A 30 -8.24 0.22 17.36
C SER A 30 -8.45 1.53 16.59
N ASP A 31 -7.41 2.02 15.90
CA ASP A 31 -7.55 3.15 14.97
C ASP A 31 -8.16 2.70 13.63
N VAL A 32 -9.49 2.58 13.63
CA VAL A 32 -10.31 2.24 12.45
C VAL A 32 -10.14 3.25 11.31
N HIS A 33 -9.83 4.51 11.62
CA HIS A 33 -9.57 5.55 10.62
C HIS A 33 -8.26 5.26 9.89
N GLN A 34 -7.21 4.94 10.65
CA GLN A 34 -5.93 4.53 10.11
C GLN A 34 -6.04 3.26 9.26
N MET A 35 -6.86 2.28 9.64
CA MET A 35 -7.12 1.10 8.80
C MET A 35 -7.69 1.48 7.42
N LYS A 36 -8.64 2.43 7.36
CA LYS A 36 -9.22 2.91 6.10
C LYS A 36 -8.23 3.74 5.29
N LYS A 37 -7.33 4.47 5.93
CA LYS A 37 -6.25 5.22 5.28
C LYS A 37 -5.23 4.27 4.66
N THR A 38 -4.68 3.33 5.44
CA THR A 38 -3.68 2.35 4.99
C THR A 38 -4.19 1.53 3.79
N ARG A 39 -5.45 1.08 3.80
CA ARG A 39 -6.05 0.38 2.64
C ARG A 39 -6.10 1.25 1.38
N ARG A 40 -6.42 2.54 1.50
CA ARG A 40 -6.43 3.47 0.37
C ARG A 40 -5.02 3.75 -0.14
N ASP A 41 -4.04 3.86 0.75
CA ASP A 41 -2.64 4.08 0.37
C ASP A 41 -2.07 2.86 -0.38
N ILE A 42 -2.39 1.64 0.07
CA ILE A 42 -2.06 0.40 -0.67
C ILE A 42 -2.62 0.44 -2.09
N ALA A 43 -3.88 0.83 -2.26
CA ALA A 43 -4.52 0.90 -3.57
C ALA A 43 -3.83 1.93 -4.48
N ARG A 44 -3.52 3.12 -3.96
CA ARG A 44 -2.81 4.17 -4.70
C ARG A 44 -1.43 3.72 -5.17
N VAL A 45 -0.64 3.11 -4.28
CA VAL A 45 0.69 2.62 -4.63
C VAL A 45 0.61 1.57 -5.74
N LYS A 46 -0.34 0.64 -5.66
CA LYS A 46 -0.58 -0.35 -6.73
C LYS A 46 -0.95 0.31 -8.06
N THR A 47 -1.81 1.32 -8.04
CA THR A 47 -2.19 2.07 -9.25
C THR A 47 -0.98 2.75 -9.89
N VAL A 48 -0.14 3.43 -9.10
CA VAL A 48 1.06 4.12 -9.61
C VAL A 48 2.08 3.12 -10.18
N ILE A 49 2.29 1.96 -9.52
CA ILE A 49 3.15 0.90 -10.07
C ILE A 49 2.60 0.43 -11.42
N HIS A 50 1.29 0.19 -11.50
CA HIS A 50 0.66 -0.27 -12.72
C HIS A 50 0.74 0.76 -13.85
N GLU A 51 0.53 2.04 -13.56
CA GLU A 51 0.70 3.16 -14.50
C GLU A 51 2.13 3.24 -15.04
N LYS A 52 3.14 3.15 -14.16
CA LYS A 52 4.54 3.14 -14.55
C LYS A 52 4.88 1.95 -15.46
N ASN A 53 4.36 0.77 -15.14
CA ASN A 53 4.56 -0.42 -15.97
C ASN A 53 3.89 -0.28 -17.34
N ARG A 54 2.68 0.29 -17.43
CA ARG A 54 2.02 0.55 -18.72
C ARG A 54 2.76 1.58 -19.55
N ALA A 55 3.27 2.65 -18.93
CA ALA A 55 4.06 3.66 -19.61
C ALA A 55 5.34 3.03 -20.20
N ALA A 56 6.06 2.24 -19.41
CA ALA A 56 7.24 1.50 -19.88
C ALA A 56 6.91 0.53 -21.03
N GLN A 57 5.74 -0.12 -21.03
CA GLN A 57 5.31 -1.00 -22.13
C GLN A 57 4.98 -0.22 -23.41
N THR A 58 4.42 0.98 -23.27
CA THR A 58 4.04 1.83 -24.42
C THR A 58 5.26 2.47 -25.08
N GLU A 59 6.31 2.78 -24.30
CA GLU A 59 7.58 3.31 -24.83
C GLU A 59 8.43 2.26 -25.57
N ASN A 60 8.20 0.97 -25.29
CA ASN A 60 8.94 -0.16 -25.89
C ASN A 60 8.19 -0.83 -27.06
N ALA A 61 7.02 -0.32 -27.46
CA ALA A 61 6.17 -0.82 -28.54
C ALA A 61 6.18 0.12 -29.74
#